data_AF-A0A661J336-F1
#
_entry.id   AF-A0A661J336-F1
#
_cell.length_a   1.000
_cell.length_b   1.000
_cell.length_c   1.000
_cell.angle_alpha   90.00
_cell.angle_beta   90.00
_cell.angle_gamma   90.00
#
_symmetry.space_group_name_H-M   'P 1'
#
loop_
_entity.id
_entity.type
_entity.pdbx_description
1 polymer ?
#
loop_
_entity_poly.entity_id
_entity_poly.type
_entity_poly.pdbx_seq_one_letter_code
_entity_poly.pdbx_strand_id
1 'polypeptide(L)'
;MRKYQVSIDRVPMGLNRYIRIHWAQRVRERERWVEEIWAAFNGRPPRLGTAKVQIYVETSHPQDPDNLQGSCKPILDAMRRLGIIDDDDESSIKLDVKQKRAKKGKTTIVLSPLT
;
A
#
# COMPACT_ATOMS: atom_id res chain seq x y z
N MET A 1 17.75 13.14 0.50
CA MET A 1 17.33 11.73 0.62
C MET A 1 16.62 11.30 -0.66
N ARG A 2 16.84 10.06 -1.11
CA ARG A 2 16.19 9.53 -2.32
C ARG A 2 14.72 9.22 -2.01
N LYS A 3 13.82 9.75 -2.84
CA LYS A 3 12.37 9.58 -2.72
C LYS A 3 11.88 8.80 -3.93
N TYR A 4 11.02 7.82 -3.69
CA TYR A 4 10.38 7.02 -4.72
C TYR A 4 8.87 7.27 -4.69
N GLN A 5 8.24 7.30 -5.85
CA GLN A 5 6.80 7.50 -5.96
C GLN A 5 6.25 6.67 -7.11
N VAL A 6 5.19 5.93 -6.84
CA VAL A 6 4.44 5.16 -7.84
C VAL A 6 2.95 5.37 -7.67
N SER A 7 2.21 5.16 -8.76
CA SER A 7 0.77 5.34 -8.83
C SER A 7 0.14 4.08 -9.43
N ILE A 8 -0.94 3.62 -8.82
CA ILE A 8 -1.69 2.43 -9.21
C ILE A 8 -3.15 2.84 -9.35
N ASP A 9 -3.78 2.54 -10.48
CA ASP A 9 -5.17 2.91 -10.79
C ASP A 9 -6.19 2.00 -10.11
N ARG A 10 -6.07 1.90 -8.79
CA ARG A 10 -6.86 1.06 -7.91
C ARG A 10 -6.94 1.63 -6.51
N VAL A 11 -8.01 1.28 -5.80
CA VAL A 11 -8.23 1.59 -4.38
C VAL A 11 -8.22 0.29 -3.58
N PRO A 12 -7.57 0.23 -2.40
CA PRO A 12 -7.64 -0.94 -1.54
C PRO A 12 -9.06 -1.23 -1.07
N MET A 13 -9.36 -2.51 -0.91
CA MET A 13 -10.61 -2.95 -0.31
C MET A 13 -10.67 -2.49 1.16
N GLY A 14 -11.78 -1.89 1.57
CA GLY A 14 -11.96 -1.51 2.98
C GLY A 14 -11.75 -2.69 3.91
N LEU A 15 -11.09 -2.45 5.05
CA LEU A 15 -10.72 -3.45 6.05
C LEU A 15 -11.90 -4.36 6.39
N ASN A 16 -13.07 -3.78 6.68
CA ASN A 16 -14.26 -4.54 7.04
C ASN A 16 -14.71 -5.53 5.97
N ARG A 17 -14.49 -5.23 4.69
CA ARG A 17 -14.76 -6.16 3.59
C ARG A 17 -13.61 -7.16 3.43
N TYR A 18 -12.37 -6.69 3.55
CA TYR A 18 -11.17 -7.52 3.44
C TYR A 18 -11.11 -8.65 4.49
N ILE A 19 -11.50 -8.38 5.74
CA ILE A 19 -11.51 -9.40 6.81
C ILE A 19 -12.65 -10.41 6.66
N ARG A 20 -13.66 -10.14 5.84
CA ARG A 20 -14.84 -11.00 5.65
C ARG A 20 -14.77 -11.90 4.42
N ILE A 21 -13.87 -11.59 3.46
CA ILE A 21 -13.70 -12.44 2.28
C ILE A 21 -12.96 -13.75 2.62
N HIS A 22 -13.20 -14.77 1.79
CA HIS A 22 -12.57 -16.08 1.92
C HIS A 22 -11.04 -15.98 1.81
N TRP A 23 -10.31 -16.82 2.54
CA TRP A 23 -8.84 -16.76 2.61
C TRP A 23 -8.18 -16.80 1.22
N ALA A 24 -8.71 -17.62 0.31
CA ALA A 24 -8.19 -17.69 -1.06
C ALA A 24 -8.35 -16.37 -1.84
N GLN A 25 -9.42 -15.62 -1.59
CA GLN A 25 -9.61 -14.29 -2.18
C GLN A 25 -8.66 -13.26 -1.57
N ARG A 26 -8.35 -13.37 -0.26
CA ARG A 26 -7.33 -12.51 0.37
C ARG A 26 -5.95 -12.73 -0.22
N VAL A 27 -5.58 -13.99 -0.44
CA VAL A 27 -4.33 -14.36 -1.12
C VAL A 27 -4.29 -13.72 -2.50
N ARG A 28 -5.34 -13.91 -3.32
CA ARG A 28 -5.42 -13.30 -4.66
C ARG A 28 -5.32 -11.77 -4.62
N GLU A 29 -5.98 -11.12 -3.67
CA GLU A 29 -5.92 -9.66 -3.54
C GLU A 29 -4.50 -9.21 -3.22
N ARG A 30 -3.80 -9.89 -2.30
CA ARG A 30 -2.41 -9.61 -1.97
C ARG A 30 -1.47 -9.85 -3.17
N GLU A 31 -1.60 -10.97 -3.88
CA GLU A 31 -0.79 -11.22 -5.09
C GLU A 31 -1.01 -10.13 -6.13
N ARG A 32 -2.25 -9.66 -6.29
CA ARG A 32 -2.56 -8.61 -7.24
C ARG A 32 -1.90 -7.27 -6.86
N TRP A 33 -1.80 -6.95 -5.57
CA TRP A 33 -1.02 -5.80 -5.11
C TRP A 33 0.49 -5.97 -5.34
N VAL A 34 1.03 -7.18 -5.18
CA VAL A 34 2.44 -7.48 -5.51
C VAL A 34 2.70 -7.19 -7.00
N GLU A 35 1.85 -7.69 -7.89
CA GLU A 35 1.97 -7.49 -9.33
C GLU A 35 1.86 -6.02 -9.71
N GLU A 36 0.87 -5.30 -9.19
CA GLU A 36 0.65 -3.87 -9.50
C GLU A 36 1.78 -2.98 -9.00
N ILE A 37 2.30 -3.22 -7.79
CA ILE A 37 3.44 -2.46 -7.26
C ILE A 37 4.71 -2.76 -8.06
N TRP A 38 4.97 -4.03 -8.37
CA TRP A 38 6.12 -4.42 -9.17
C TRP A 38 6.08 -3.78 -10.57
N ALA A 39 4.91 -3.81 -11.22
CA ALA A 39 4.69 -3.19 -12.52
C ALA A 39 4.86 -1.67 -12.45
N ALA A 40 4.34 -1.01 -11.42
CA ALA A 40 4.47 0.43 -11.25
C ALA A 40 5.94 0.89 -11.05
N PHE A 41 6.80 0.00 -10.57
CA PHE A 41 8.25 0.18 -10.50
C PHE A 41 9.01 -0.32 -11.75
N ASN A 42 8.31 -0.63 -12.85
CA ASN A 42 8.90 -1.21 -14.07
C ASN A 42 9.75 -2.46 -13.78
N GLY A 43 9.28 -3.28 -12.84
CA GLY A 43 9.92 -4.50 -12.39
C GLY A 43 11.19 -4.33 -11.56
N ARG A 44 11.51 -3.10 -11.13
CA ARG A 44 12.70 -2.77 -10.35
C ARG A 44 12.36 -1.99 -9.07
N PRO A 45 11.63 -2.61 -8.12
CA PRO A 45 11.31 -1.96 -6.87
C PRO A 45 12.59 -1.61 -6.08
N PRO A 46 12.63 -0.47 -5.37
CA PRO A 46 13.76 -0.13 -4.52
C PRO A 46 13.82 -1.06 -3.30
N ARG A 47 15.02 -1.30 -2.76
CA ARG A 47 15.20 -1.96 -1.47
C ARG A 47 15.63 -0.92 -0.45
N LEU A 48 14.77 -0.62 0.53
CA LEU A 48 14.99 0.44 1.51
C LEU A 48 15.33 -0.13 2.90
N GLY A 49 14.86 -1.33 3.22
CA GLY A 49 14.94 -1.88 4.56
C GLY A 49 13.95 -1.16 5.48
N THR A 50 14.42 -0.13 6.17
CA THR A 50 13.57 0.77 6.96
C THR A 50 13.12 1.98 6.15
N ALA A 51 11.82 2.33 6.22
CA ALA A 51 11.25 3.36 5.35
C ALA A 51 10.15 4.22 5.99
N LYS A 52 10.09 5.49 5.60
CA LYS A 52 8.86 6.28 5.68
C LYS A 52 7.99 5.93 4.49
N VAL A 53 6.77 5.46 4.77
CA VAL A 53 5.78 5.02 3.78
C VAL A 53 4.59 5.96 3.86
N GLN A 54 4.28 6.66 2.77
CA GLN A 54 3.05 7.44 2.66
C GLN A 54 2.15 6.84 1.60
N ILE A 55 0.90 6.58 1.96
CA ILE A 55 -0.11 6.03 1.04
C ILE A 55 -1.23 7.06 0.91
N TYR A 56 -1.47 7.50 -0.33
CA TYR A 56 -2.54 8.44 -0.67
C TYR A 56 -3.60 7.72 -1.49
N VAL A 57 -4.80 7.61 -0.95
CA VAL A 57 -5.95 6.96 -1.59
C VAL A 57 -6.92 8.00 -2.13
N GLU A 58 -7.15 7.99 -3.44
CA GLU A 58 -8.17 8.77 -4.12
C GLU A 58 -9.39 7.87 -4.35
N THR A 59 -10.54 8.19 -3.76
CA THR A 59 -11.74 7.36 -3.85
C THR A 59 -13.02 8.20 -3.84
N SER A 60 -14.09 7.71 -4.49
CA SER A 60 -15.42 8.34 -4.41
C SER A 60 -16.11 8.07 -3.07
N HIS A 61 -15.69 6.99 -2.39
CA HIS A 61 -16.22 6.48 -1.13
C HIS A 61 -15.10 6.48 -0.08
N PRO A 62 -14.85 7.62 0.59
CA PRO A 62 -13.85 7.70 1.66
C PRO A 62 -14.22 6.78 2.82
N GLN A 63 -13.19 6.24 3.47
CA GLN A 63 -13.31 5.36 4.63
C GLN A 63 -13.13 6.16 5.92
N ASP A 64 -13.59 5.64 7.05
CA ASP A 64 -13.16 6.14 8.35
C ASP A 64 -11.63 5.89 8.54
N PRO A 65 -10.94 6.65 9.41
CA PRO A 65 -9.48 6.58 9.54
C PRO A 65 -8.91 5.17 9.81
N ASP A 66 -9.53 4.40 10.71
CA ASP A 66 -9.05 3.06 11.09
C ASP A 66 -9.23 2.07 9.94
N ASN A 67 -10.38 2.12 9.28
CA ASN A 67 -10.67 1.29 8.12
C ASN A 67 -9.79 1.66 6.92
N LEU A 68 -9.43 2.94 6.76
CA LEU A 68 -8.46 3.41 5.78
C LEU A 68 -7.05 2.88 6.07
N GLN A 69 -6.60 2.97 7.32
CA GLN A 69 -5.29 2.44 7.69
C GLN A 69 -5.23 0.93 7.51
N GLY A 70 -6.26 0.21 7.98
CA GLY A 70 -6.34 -1.24 7.83
C GLY A 70 -6.51 -1.72 6.39
N SER A 71 -7.16 -0.94 5.52
CA SER A 71 -7.29 -1.29 4.09
C SER A 71 -5.93 -1.31 3.38
N CYS A 72 -4.91 -0.63 3.92
CA CYS A 72 -3.57 -0.60 3.35
C CYS A 72 -2.74 -1.84 3.68
N LYS A 73 -3.19 -2.75 4.57
CA LYS A 73 -2.42 -3.95 4.95
C LYS A 73 -1.97 -4.81 3.76
N PRO A 74 -2.80 -5.10 2.74
CA PRO A 74 -2.34 -5.85 1.55
C PRO A 74 -1.23 -5.14 0.75
N ILE A 75 -1.21 -3.80 0.79
CA ILE A 75 -0.17 -2.98 0.14
C ILE A 75 1.14 -3.13 0.91
N LEU A 76 1.10 -3.05 2.25
CA LEU A 76 2.27 -3.27 3.11
C LEU A 76 2.84 -4.68 2.93
N ASP A 77 1.98 -5.70 2.95
CA ASP A 77 2.37 -7.09 2.73
C ASP A 77 3.03 -7.29 1.36
N ALA A 78 2.52 -6.61 0.33
CA ALA A 78 3.10 -6.64 -1.01
C ALA A 78 4.49 -5.98 -1.06
N MET A 79 4.68 -4.83 -0.40
CA MET A 79 5.98 -4.17 -0.31
C MET A 79 7.01 -5.03 0.43
N ARG A 80 6.62 -5.68 1.53
CA ARG A 80 7.47 -6.62 2.26
C ARG A 80 7.87 -7.80 1.38
N ARG A 81 6.93 -8.40 0.66
CA ARG A 81 7.21 -9.54 -0.24
C ARG A 81 8.10 -9.16 -1.43
N LEU A 82 8.03 -7.92 -1.91
CA LEU A 82 8.92 -7.40 -2.95
C LEU A 82 10.31 -7.02 -2.42
N GLY A 83 10.55 -7.09 -1.10
CA GLY A 83 11.80 -6.70 -0.46
C GLY A 83 12.03 -5.19 -0.46
N ILE A 84 10.95 -4.39 -0.54
CA ILE A 84 11.03 -2.93 -0.47
C ILE A 84 11.32 -2.48 0.97
N ILE A 85 10.59 -3.08 1.90
CA ILE A 85 10.72 -2.89 3.35
C ILE A 85 11.02 -4.25 4.00
N ASP A 86 11.72 -4.24 5.13
CA ASP A 86 12.06 -5.46 5.87
C ASP A 86 10.82 -6.06 6.55
N ASP A 87 10.05 -5.22 7.22
CA ASP A 87 8.76 -5.58 7.83
C ASP A 87 7.78 -4.38 7.83
N ASP A 88 6.53 -4.61 8.26
CA ASP A 88 5.51 -3.57 8.41
C ASP A 88 5.23 -3.15 9.87
N ASP A 89 6.15 -3.49 10.78
CA ASP A 89 6.12 -3.07 12.18
C ASP A 89 6.58 -1.62 12.39
N GLU A 90 6.33 -1.09 13.59
CA GLU A 90 6.69 0.30 13.94
C GLU A 90 8.21 0.55 13.92
N SER A 91 9.03 -0.50 14.09
CA SER A 91 10.50 -0.42 13.99
C SER A 91 10.96 -0.20 12.55
N SER A 92 10.31 -0.88 11.60
CA SER A 92 10.75 -0.89 10.20
C SER A 92 10.15 0.26 9.41
N ILE A 93 8.93 0.69 9.73
CA ILE A 93 8.24 1.71 8.96
C ILE A 93 7.62 2.84 9.78
N LYS A 94 7.64 4.05 9.19
CA LYS A 94 6.76 5.15 9.59
C LYS A 94 5.66 5.30 8.56
N LEU A 95 4.46 4.84 8.89
CA LEU A 95 3.31 4.83 8.01
C LEU A 95 2.47 6.11 8.17
N ASP A 96 2.16 6.76 7.05
CA ASP A 96 1.23 7.91 6.96
C ASP A 96 0.20 7.61 5.86
N VAL A 97 -1.04 7.36 6.24
CA VAL A 97 -2.13 7.07 5.29
C VAL A 97 -3.06 8.25 5.20
N LYS A 98 -3.29 8.71 3.98
CA LYS A 98 -4.16 9.83 3.66
C LYS A 98 -5.15 9.42 2.58
N GLN A 99 -6.30 10.06 2.59
CA GLN A 99 -7.27 9.90 1.53
C GLN A 99 -7.82 11.25 1.10
N LYS A 100 -8.35 11.29 -0.13
CA LYS A 100 -9.17 12.41 -0.61
C LYS A 100 -10.27 11.90 -1.50
N ARG A 101 -11.35 12.67 -1.57
CA ARG A 101 -12.48 12.36 -2.44
C ARG A 101 -12.11 12.61 -3.90
N ALA A 102 -12.34 11.64 -4.77
CA ALA A 102 -12.08 11.75 -6.21
C ALA A 102 -13.09 10.94 -7.03
N LYS A 103 -13.29 11.30 -8.30
CA LYS A 103 -14.19 10.56 -9.20
C LYS A 103 -13.59 9.21 -9.65
N LYS A 104 -12.26 9.17 -9.85
CA LYS A 104 -11.53 7.96 -10.25
C LYS A 104 -10.76 7.41 -9.05
N GLY A 105 -10.77 6.09 -8.91
CA GLY A 105 -10.06 5.37 -7.87
C GLY A 105 -8.57 5.27 -8.18
N LYS A 106 -7.70 5.67 -7.26
CA LYS A 106 -6.24 5.60 -7.43
C LYS A 106 -5.54 5.52 -6.09
N THR A 107 -4.41 4.81 -6.04
CA THR A 107 -3.51 4.76 -4.88
C THR A 107 -2.13 5.23 -5.29
N THR A 108 -1.58 6.19 -4.55
CA THR A 108 -0.22 6.68 -4.73
C THR A 108 0.62 6.28 -3.53
N ILE A 109 1.75 5.62 -3.78
CA ILE A 109 2.68 5.19 -2.75
C ILE A 109 3.94 6.04 -2.86
N VAL A 110 4.34 6.63 -1.75
CA VAL A 110 5.55 7.44 -1.63
C VAL A 110 6.46 6.81 -0.59
N LEU A 111 7.71 6.57 -0.97
CA LEU A 111 8.70 5.89 -0.13
C LEU A 111 9.95 6.74 0.02
N SER A 112 10.53 6.71 1.22
CA SER A 112 11.87 7.26 1.48
C SER A 112 12.53 6.48 2.60
N PRO A 113 13.87 6.31 2.60
CA PRO A 113 14.59 5.66 3.69
C PRO A 113 14.29 6.30 5.05
N LEU A 114 14.31 5.50 6.12
CA LEU A 114 14.27 5.99 7.50
C LEU A 114 15.73 6.08 8.00
N THR A 115 16.38 7.22 7.73
CA THR A 115 17.69 7.57 8.33
C THR A 115 17.61 7.58 9.85
#